data_AF-A0A2G9RRV5-F1
#
_entry.id   AF-A0A2G9RRV5-F1
#
_cell.length_a   1.000
_cell.length_b   1.000
_cell.length_c   1.000
_cell.angle_alpha   90.00
_cell.angle_beta   90.00
_cell.angle_gamma   90.00
#
_symmetry.space_group_name_H-M   'P 1'
#
loop_
_entity.id
_entity.type
_entity.pdbx_description
1 polymer ?
#
loop_
_entity_poly.entity_id
_entity_poly.type
_entity_poly.pdbx_seq_one_letter_code
_entity_poly.pdbx_strand_id
1 'polypeptide(L)' 'MNLDPFEKHTDEEIWSALELAHLKNFISGLPDKLNHECAEGGENL' A
#
# COMPACT_ATOMS: atom_id res chain seq x y z
N MET A 1 6.76 0.15 4.49
CA MET A 1 7.04 1.44 3.83
C MET A 1 7.65 1.20 2.43
N ASN A 2 6.96 0.43 1.57
CA ASN A 2 7.47 0.09 0.24
C ASN A 2 6.91 0.99 -0.87
N LEU A 3 5.75 1.61 -0.65
CA LEU A 3 5.05 2.43 -1.64
C LEU A 3 5.68 3.81 -1.81
N ASP A 4 6.17 4.40 -0.72
CA ASP A 4 6.88 5.67 -0.75
C ASP A 4 7.98 5.74 0.32
N PRO A 5 9.19 5.23 0.03
CA PRO A 5 10.30 5.23 0.98
C PRO A 5 10.88 6.61 1.28
N PHE A 6 10.43 7.66 0.57
CA PHE A 6 10.91 9.02 0.74
C PHE A 6 9.85 9.97 1.32
N GLU A 7 8.66 9.46 1.65
CA GLU A 7 7.53 10.23 2.23
C GLU A 7 7.24 11.52 1.45
N LYS A 8 7.31 11.44 0.12
CA LYS A 8 7.04 12.55 -0.81
C LYS A 8 5.55 12.72 -1.11
N HIS A 9 4.77 11.68 -0.90
CA HIS A 9 3.36 11.61 -1.21
C HIS A 9 2.54 11.42 0.06
N THR A 10 1.37 12.04 0.06
CA THR A 10 0.36 11.89 1.11
C THR A 10 -0.33 10.54 1.00
N ASP A 11 -0.92 10.06 2.10
CA ASP A 11 -1.70 8.83 2.12
C ASP A 11 -2.82 8.86 1.06
N GLU A 12 -3.46 10.01 0.82
CA GLU A 12 -4.49 10.19 -0.20
C GLU A 12 -3.97 9.96 -1.62
N GLU A 13 -2.75 10.44 -1.92
CA GLU A 13 -2.10 10.21 -3.21
C GLU A 13 -1.74 8.73 -3.39
N ILE A 14 -1.26 8.07 -2.33
CA ILE A 14 -0.96 6.63 -2.33
C ILE A 14 -2.26 5.83 -2.54
N TRP A 15 -3.34 6.17 -1.85
CA TRP A 15 -4.65 5.52 -2.04
C TRP A 15 -5.20 5.70 -3.45
N SER A 16 -4.99 6.87 -4.05
CA SER A 16 -5.39 7.14 -5.44
C SER A 16 -4.59 6.28 -6.42
N ALA A 17 -3.28 6.15 -6.22
CA ALA A 17 -2.44 5.25 -7.02
C ALA A 17 -2.86 3.77 -6.87
N LEU A 18 -3.18 3.33 -5.64
CA LEU A 18 -3.69 1.97 -5.39
C LEU A 18 -5.06 1.72 -6.05
N GLU A 19 -5.90 2.75 -6.18
CA GLU A 19 -7.17 2.65 -6.91
C GLU A 19 -6.94 2.43 -8.40
N LEU A 20 -6.05 3.21 -9.00
CA LEU A 20 -5.66 3.09 -10.42
C LEU A 20 -5.01 1.74 -10.73
N ALA A 21 -4.29 1.17 -9.76
CA ALA A 21 -3.69 -0.16 -9.88
C ALA A 21 -4.67 -1.31 -9.56
N HIS A 22 -5.94 -1.03 -9.26
CA HIS A 22 -6.94 -1.99 -8.81
C HIS A 22 -6.59 -2.74 -7.50
N LEU A 23 -5.63 -2.23 -6.71
CA LEU A 23 -5.18 -2.81 -5.45
C LEU A 23 -5.89 -2.24 -4.22
N LYS A 24 -6.63 -1.13 -4.37
CA LYS A 24 -7.31 -0.43 -3.26
C LYS A 24 -8.21 -1.35 -2.43
N ASN A 25 -9.02 -2.19 -3.07
CA ASN A 25 -9.93 -3.10 -2.36
C ASN A 25 -9.18 -4.20 -1.59
N PHE A 26 -8.10 -4.71 -2.18
CA PHE A 26 -7.23 -5.70 -1.55
C PHE A 26 -6.54 -5.11 -0.31
N ILE A 27 -5.87 -3.96 -0.46
CA ILE A 27 -5.19 -3.29 0.65
C ILE A 27 -6.18 -2.82 1.73
N SER A 28 -7.39 -2.38 1.35
CA SER A 28 -8.43 -2.00 2.33
C SER A 28 -8.96 -3.18 3.16
N GLY A 29 -8.82 -4.41 2.66
CA GLY A 29 -9.19 -5.63 3.37
C GLY A 29 -8.13 -6.12 4.35
N LEU A 30 -6.91 -5.58 4.30
CA LEU A 30 -5.83 -5.92 5.23
C LEU A 30 -6.06 -5.23 6.57
N PRO A 31 -5.76 -5.89 7.71
CA PRO A 31 -5.96 -5.33 9.04
C PRO A 31 -5.21 -4.01 9.25
N ASP A 32 -4.03 -3.89 8.65
CA ASP A 32 -3.14 -2.73 8.82
C ASP A 32 -3.13 -1.76 7.61
N LYS A 33 -3.91 -2.06 6.56
CA LYS A 33 -4.01 -1.23 5.34
C LYS A 33 -2.64 -0.85 4.76
N LEU A 34 -2.34 0.45 4.64
CA LEU A 34 -1.05 0.97 4.14
C LEU A 34 0.14 0.59 5.04
N ASN A 35 -0.13 0.29 6.32
CA ASN A 35 0.88 -0.14 7.28
C ASN A 35 1.09 -1.65 7.30
N HIS A 36 0.49 -2.40 6.36
CA HIS A 36 0.73 -3.83 6.27
C HIS A 36 2.21 -4.09 5.97
N GLU A 37 2.86 -4.81 6.88
CA GLU A 37 4.25 -5.19 6.75
C GLU A 37 4.38 -6.19 5.60
N CYS A 38 5.05 -5.80 4.52
CA CYS A 38 5.41 -6.73 3.46
C CYS A 38 6.64 -7.52 3.91
N ALA A 39 6.53 -8.85 3.93
CA ALA A 39 7.68 -9.73 4.12
C ALA A 39 8.68 -9.54 2.96
N GLU A 40 9.95 -9.86 3.20
CA GLU A 40 10.98 -9.82 2.16
C GLU A 40 10.52 -10.59 0.91
N GLY A 41 10.63 -9.97 -0.27
CA GLY A 41 10.21 -10.58 -1.53
C GLY A 41 8.71 -10.60 -1.80
N GLY A 42 7.87 -10.06 -0.91
CA GLY A 42 6.42 -9.96 -1.12
C GLY A 42 5.66 -11.28 -0.94
N GLU A 43 6.20 -12.21 -0.16
CA GLU A 43 5.60 -13.54 0.06
C GLU A 43 4.23 -13.52 0.77
N ASN A 44 3.81 -12.36 1.32
CA ASN A 44 2.55 -12.18 2.03
C ASN A 44 1.45 -11.45 1.24
N LEU A 45 1.62 -11.29 -0.08
CA LEU A 45 0.69 -10.61 -0.98
C LEU A 45 0.12 -11.55 -2.04
#